data_AF-A0A7W3U093-F1
#
_entry.id   AF-A0A7W3U093-F1
#
_cell.length_a   1.000
_cell.length_b   1.000
_cell.length_c   1.000
_cell.angle_alpha   90.00
_cell.angle_beta   90.00
_cell.angle_gamma   90.00
#
_symmetry.space_group_name_H-M   'P 1'
#
loop_
_entity.id
_entity.type
_entity.pdbx_description
1 polymer ?
#
loop_
_entity_poly.entity_id
_entity_poly.type
_entity_poly.pdbx_seq_one_letter_code
_entity_poly.pdbx_strand_id
1 'polypeptide(L)'
;MDVRSITTQQRIVEGFINLLEIKEFAKCSVNDIVEAAEVSKRTFYTYFNDKHDLINTIESRLIKGLKESLSLDREKLTKLNHIPSADEINELADTAFNNTIDYCNQNKKEFSQLLSSNGDIYFLRKIINLGNREFDLRFPYLFNNNEEVKDNSLTLIFVRNIYVQGIINILVLWGRSSNLVGISDIKRLMGLSQTKSPVELMKLYKIEQGSLKI
;
A
#
# COMPACT_ATOMS: atom_id res chain seq x y z
N MET A 1 23.85 22.42 2.40
CA MET A 1 23.78 21.16 3.17
C MET A 1 22.57 21.26 4.08
N ASP A 2 21.49 20.56 3.77
CA ASP A 2 20.30 20.51 4.62
C ASP A 2 20.50 19.35 5.60
N VAL A 3 21.12 19.62 6.74
CA VAL A 3 21.19 18.64 7.84
C VAL A 3 19.80 18.63 8.45
N ARG A 4 18.89 17.84 7.90
CA ARG A 4 17.62 17.54 8.54
C ARG A 4 17.94 16.91 9.89
N SER A 5 17.80 17.68 10.97
CA SER A 5 17.89 17.17 12.33
C SER A 5 16.79 16.12 12.51
N ILE A 6 17.17 14.84 12.44
CA ILE A 6 16.25 13.73 12.69
C ILE A 6 15.82 13.84 14.14
N THR A 7 14.51 13.87 14.38
CA THR A 7 14.00 13.96 15.75
C THR A 7 14.31 12.67 16.51
N THR A 8 14.45 12.74 17.83
CA THR A 8 14.67 11.54 18.66
C THR A 8 13.55 10.51 18.45
N GLN A 9 12.31 10.96 18.24
CA GLN A 9 11.18 10.09 17.91
C GLN A 9 11.40 9.36 16.58
N GLN A 10 11.88 10.05 15.54
CA GLN A 10 12.20 9.44 14.25
C GLN A 10 13.34 8.43 14.37
N ARG A 11 14.38 8.70 15.17
CA ARG A 11 15.45 7.73 15.45
C ARG A 11 14.92 6.44 16.06
N ILE A 12 13.96 6.53 16.99
CA ILE A 12 13.30 5.35 17.57
C ILE A 12 12.53 4.57 16.51
N VAL A 13 11.78 5.26 15.65
CA VAL A 13 11.03 4.64 14.54
C VAL A 13 11.99 3.96 13.57
N GLU A 14 13.04 4.63 13.12
CA GLU A 14 14.04 4.07 12.20
C GLU A 14 14.77 2.86 12.79
N GLY A 15 15.21 2.94 14.04
CA GLY A 15 15.85 1.82 14.74
C GLY A 15 14.93 0.61 14.86
N PHE A 16 13.65 0.83 15.18
CA PHE A 16 12.65 -0.23 15.21
C PHE A 16 12.38 -0.85 13.84
N ILE A 17 12.21 -0.02 12.79
CA ILE A 17 12.00 -0.52 11.43
C ILE A 17 13.20 -1.32 10.94
N ASN A 18 14.43 -0.90 11.24
CA ASN A 18 15.65 -1.65 10.93
C ASN A 18 15.70 -2.98 11.70
N LEU A 19 15.29 -2.99 12.97
CA LEU A 19 15.25 -4.22 13.78
C LEU A 19 14.32 -5.29 13.16
N LEU A 20 13.21 -4.87 12.54
CA LEU A 20 12.27 -5.79 11.87
C LEU A 20 12.89 -6.49 10.64
N GLU A 21 13.99 -5.99 10.08
CA GLU A 21 14.70 -6.67 8.98
C GLU A 21 15.26 -8.03 9.44
N ILE A 22 15.61 -8.15 10.72
CA ILE A 22 16.32 -9.33 11.26
C ILE A 22 15.59 -10.02 12.41
N LYS A 23 14.54 -9.42 12.98
CA LYS A 23 13.83 -9.94 14.16
C LYS A 23 12.33 -9.74 14.06
N GLU A 24 11.57 -10.80 14.30
CA GLU A 24 10.10 -10.74 14.39
C GLU A 24 9.63 -9.81 15.51
N PHE A 25 8.64 -8.96 15.23
CA PHE A 25 8.04 -8.02 16.17
C PHE A 25 7.62 -8.67 17.51
N ALA A 26 7.04 -9.88 17.43
CA ALA A 26 6.63 -10.64 18.61
C ALA A 26 7.80 -10.89 19.58
N LYS A 27 9.01 -11.09 19.05
CA LYS A 27 10.25 -11.38 19.79
C LYS A 27 11.04 -10.11 20.16
N CYS A 28 10.70 -8.95 19.61
CA CYS A 28 11.34 -7.68 19.97
C CYS A 28 10.97 -7.27 21.41
N SER A 29 11.94 -6.71 22.12
CA SER A 29 11.79 -6.06 23.42
C SER A 29 12.10 -4.57 23.32
N VAL A 30 11.70 -3.77 24.32
CA VAL A 30 12.09 -2.36 24.38
C VAL A 30 13.62 -2.21 24.41
N ASN A 31 14.36 -3.16 25.02
CA ASN A 31 15.83 -3.15 25.04
C ASN A 31 16.40 -3.20 23.63
N ASP A 32 15.92 -4.15 22.82
CA ASP A 32 16.38 -4.31 21.43
C ASP A 32 16.14 -3.02 20.63
N ILE A 33 14.97 -2.39 20.84
CA ILE A 33 14.59 -1.17 20.11
C ILE A 33 15.47 0.00 20.49
N VAL A 34 15.72 0.21 21.78
CA VAL A 34 16.55 1.35 22.22
C VAL A 34 18.03 1.17 21.90
N GLU A 35 18.50 -0.08 21.84
CA GLU A 35 19.83 -0.42 21.33
C GLU A 35 19.93 -0.11 19.83
N ALA A 36 18.98 -0.60 19.03
CA ALA A 36 18.95 -0.34 17.58
C ALA A 36 18.78 1.15 17.22
N ALA A 37 18.11 1.93 18.07
CA ALA A 37 17.90 3.36 17.90
C ALA A 37 19.00 4.24 18.53
N GLU A 38 19.93 3.65 19.28
CA GLU A 38 20.97 4.34 20.05
C GLU A 38 20.41 5.43 20.98
N VAL A 39 19.39 5.07 21.77
CA VAL A 39 18.75 5.94 22.78
C VAL A 39 18.64 5.25 24.14
N SER A 40 18.34 6.02 25.19
CA SER A 40 18.06 5.43 26.51
C SER A 40 16.61 4.93 26.60
N LYS A 41 16.34 3.96 27.50
CA LYS A 41 14.95 3.57 27.85
C LYS A 41 14.12 4.76 28.33
N ARG A 42 14.71 5.65 29.14
CA ARG A 42 14.03 6.85 29.62
C ARG A 42 13.56 7.70 28.45
N THR A 43 14.40 7.85 27.42
CA THR A 43 14.09 8.56 26.18
C THR A 43 12.97 7.87 25.41
N PHE A 44 13.01 6.54 25.27
CA PHE A 44 11.93 5.79 24.63
C PHE A 44 10.58 6.05 25.30
N TYR A 45 10.53 5.93 26.64
CA TYR A 45 9.31 6.14 27.42
C TYR A 45 8.83 7.60 27.47
N THR A 46 9.61 8.55 26.95
CA THR A 46 9.13 9.93 26.71
C THR A 46 8.18 10.00 25.50
N TYR A 47 8.31 9.07 24.54
CA TYR A 47 7.54 9.08 23.29
C TYR A 47 6.54 7.94 23.17
N PHE A 48 6.84 6.77 23.75
CA PHE A 48 6.04 5.56 23.58
C PHE A 48 5.91 4.80 24.90
N ASN A 49 4.70 4.30 25.18
CA ASN A 49 4.43 3.54 26.40
C ASN A 49 5.09 2.15 26.38
N ASP A 50 5.12 1.50 25.22
CA ASP A 50 5.74 0.21 24.99
C ASP A 50 5.96 -0.04 23.48
N LYS A 51 6.39 -1.25 23.11
CA LYS A 51 6.60 -1.62 21.69
C LYS A 51 5.30 -1.67 20.86
N HIS A 52 4.17 -1.95 21.50
CA HIS A 52 2.86 -2.00 20.84
C HIS A 52 2.35 -0.59 20.55
N ASP A 53 2.58 0.35 21.46
CA ASP A 53 2.29 1.77 21.23
C ASP A 53 3.14 2.34 20.07
N LEU A 54 4.43 1.99 20.01
CA LEU A 54 5.31 2.38 18.91
C LEU A 54 4.79 1.88 17.55
N ILE A 55 4.57 0.57 17.40
CA ILE A 55 4.11 0.02 16.12
C ILE A 55 2.73 0.57 15.74
N ASN A 56 1.80 0.67 16.68
CA ASN A 56 0.47 1.23 16.42
C ASN A 56 0.54 2.70 15.99
N THR A 57 1.46 3.48 16.55
CA THR A 57 1.68 4.88 16.14
C THR A 57 2.16 4.96 14.69
N ILE A 58 3.12 4.11 14.29
CA ILE A 58 3.63 4.04 12.91
C ILE A 58 2.51 3.61 11.97
N GLU A 59 1.82 2.52 12.28
CA GLU A 59 0.72 2.00 11.45
C GLU A 59 -0.42 3.02 11.31
N SER A 60 -0.79 3.71 12.38
CA SER A 60 -1.86 4.71 12.34
C SER A 60 -1.47 5.90 11.46
N ARG A 61 -0.21 6.34 11.51
CA ARG A 61 0.32 7.36 10.59
C ARG A 61 0.26 6.90 9.14
N LEU A 62 0.71 5.68 8.86
CA LEU A 62 0.72 5.11 7.51
C LEU A 62 -0.69 4.93 6.94
N ILE A 63 -1.62 4.38 7.73
CA ILE A 63 -3.02 4.23 7.32
C ILE A 63 -3.69 5.58 7.09
N LYS A 64 -3.40 6.57 7.94
CA LYS A 64 -3.94 7.93 7.77
C LYS A 64 -3.46 8.56 6.47
N GLY A 65 -2.15 8.56 6.20
CA GLY A 65 -1.61 9.14 4.96
C GLY A 65 -2.06 8.38 3.72
N LEU A 66 -2.16 7.04 3.80
CA LEU A 66 -2.69 6.23 2.70
C LEU A 66 -4.16 6.58 2.41
N LYS A 67 -5.00 6.76 3.45
CA LYS A 67 -6.40 7.18 3.30
C LYS A 67 -6.51 8.57 2.67
N GLU A 68 -5.65 9.51 3.06
CA GLU A 68 -5.60 10.86 2.49
C GLU A 68 -5.22 10.80 1.00
N SER A 69 -4.16 10.07 0.65
CA SER A 69 -3.74 9.85 -0.73
C SER A 69 -4.82 9.21 -1.61
N LEU A 70 -5.47 8.16 -1.10
CA LEU A 70 -6.59 7.51 -1.79
C LEU A 70 -7.74 8.48 -2.06
N SER A 71 -8.03 9.37 -1.11
CA SER A 71 -9.06 10.39 -1.24
C SER A 71 -8.74 11.41 -2.33
N LEU A 72 -7.48 11.88 -2.39
CA LEU A 72 -7.02 12.80 -3.44
C LEU A 72 -7.07 12.16 -4.83
N ASP A 73 -6.72 10.89 -4.91
CA ASP A 73 -6.79 10.13 -6.17
C ASP A 73 -8.24 9.92 -6.63
N ARG A 74 -9.15 9.62 -5.69
CA ARG A 74 -10.58 9.43 -5.97
C ARG A 74 -11.28 10.72 -6.40
N GLU A 75 -10.86 11.89 -5.92
CA GLU A 75 -11.42 13.18 -6.33
C GLU A 75 -11.38 13.39 -7.86
N LYS A 76 -10.39 12.80 -8.54
CA LYS A 76 -10.31 12.87 -10.00
C LYS A 76 -11.42 12.06 -10.69
N LEU A 77 -11.86 10.96 -10.05
CA LEU A 77 -12.90 10.08 -10.58
C LEU A 77 -14.30 10.70 -10.45
N THR A 78 -14.50 11.61 -9.50
CA THR A 78 -15.81 12.29 -9.33
C THR A 78 -16.14 13.23 -10.49
N LYS A 79 -15.15 13.56 -11.33
CA LYS A 79 -15.30 14.42 -12.52
C LYS A 79 -15.70 13.64 -13.77
N LEU A 80 -15.82 12.31 -13.68
CA LEU A 80 -16.29 11.48 -14.78
C LEU A 80 -17.78 11.71 -15.00
N ASN A 81 -18.17 11.90 -16.26
CA ASN A 81 -19.57 12.10 -16.66
C ASN A 81 -20.25 10.81 -17.15
N HIS A 82 -19.51 9.70 -17.18
CA HIS A 82 -19.96 8.39 -17.63
C HIS A 82 -19.19 7.29 -16.89
N ILE A 83 -19.71 6.06 -16.93
CA ILE A 83 -18.99 4.88 -16.44
C ILE A 83 -17.90 4.55 -17.48
N PRO A 84 -16.62 4.55 -17.10
CA PRO A 84 -15.53 4.30 -18.03
C PRO A 84 -15.54 2.85 -18.52
N SER A 85 -15.18 2.66 -19.78
CA SER A 85 -14.87 1.37 -20.39
C SER A 85 -13.62 0.74 -19.77
N ALA A 86 -13.37 -0.54 -20.05
CA ALA A 86 -12.18 -1.23 -19.53
C ALA A 86 -10.86 -0.56 -19.97
N ASP A 87 -10.77 -0.05 -21.20
CA ASP A 87 -9.55 0.62 -21.65
C ASP A 87 -9.40 2.01 -21.01
N GLU A 88 -10.50 2.75 -20.80
CA GLU A 88 -10.47 4.02 -20.04
C GLU A 88 -10.08 3.80 -18.57
N ILE A 89 -10.56 2.74 -17.91
CA ILE A 89 -10.14 2.39 -16.54
C ILE A 89 -8.63 2.12 -16.48
N ASN A 90 -8.08 1.46 -17.50
CA ASN A 90 -6.65 1.20 -17.58
C ASN A 90 -5.85 2.50 -17.73
N GLU A 91 -6.29 3.42 -18.59
CA GLU A 91 -5.67 4.75 -18.75
C GLU A 91 -5.80 5.61 -17.48
N LEU A 92 -6.92 5.51 -16.77
CA LEU A 92 -7.14 6.23 -15.52
C LEU A 92 -6.14 5.83 -14.42
N ALA A 93 -5.50 4.66 -14.50
CA ALA A 93 -4.52 4.23 -13.50
C ALA A 93 -3.35 5.21 -13.34
N ASP A 94 -2.97 5.91 -14.42
CA ASP A 94 -1.93 6.95 -14.42
C ASP A 94 -2.29 8.21 -13.64
N THR A 95 -3.54 8.34 -13.21
CA THR A 95 -4.01 9.47 -12.42
C THR A 95 -4.71 9.08 -11.13
N ALA A 96 -5.39 7.93 -11.12
CA ALA A 96 -6.22 7.40 -10.03
C ALA A 96 -5.43 6.66 -8.93
N PHE A 97 -4.09 6.59 -9.06
CA PHE A 97 -3.20 6.04 -8.04
C PHE A 97 -1.94 6.89 -7.80
N ASN A 98 -1.89 8.14 -8.29
CA ASN A 98 -0.69 8.96 -8.21
C ASN A 98 -0.26 9.23 -6.77
N ASN A 99 -1.15 9.81 -5.99
CA ASN A 99 -0.84 10.17 -4.60
C ASN A 99 -0.62 8.91 -3.75
N THR A 100 -1.34 7.83 -4.07
CA THR A 100 -1.24 6.55 -3.38
C THR A 100 0.13 5.91 -3.58
N ILE A 101 0.59 5.80 -4.83
CA ILE A 101 1.89 5.20 -5.14
C ILE A 101 3.02 6.09 -4.66
N ASP A 102 2.91 7.42 -4.79
CA ASP A 102 3.92 8.35 -4.29
C ASP A 102 4.08 8.24 -2.77
N TYR A 103 2.97 8.13 -2.04
CA TYR A 103 2.99 7.94 -0.58
C TYR A 103 3.59 6.59 -0.19
N CYS A 104 3.19 5.51 -0.87
CA CYS A 104 3.79 4.19 -0.69
C CYS A 104 5.29 4.20 -0.97
N ASN A 105 5.74 4.94 -1.99
CA ASN A 105 7.16 5.07 -2.33
C ASN A 105 7.94 5.83 -1.25
N GLN A 106 7.40 6.96 -0.78
CA GLN A 106 8.02 7.78 0.26
C GLN A 106 8.19 7.01 1.58
N ASN A 107 7.28 6.08 1.88
CA ASN A 107 7.30 5.26 3.09
C ASN A 107 7.65 3.79 2.79
N LYS A 108 8.29 3.50 1.64
CA LYS A 108 8.49 2.14 1.11
C LYS A 108 9.13 1.20 2.12
N LYS A 109 10.16 1.70 2.84
CA LYS A 109 10.85 0.91 3.87
C LYS A 109 9.89 0.48 4.98
N GLU A 110 9.16 1.42 5.57
CA GLU A 110 8.22 1.13 6.66
C GLU A 110 7.14 0.14 6.24
N PHE A 111 6.51 0.36 5.08
CA PHE A 111 5.54 -0.58 4.51
C PHE A 111 6.14 -1.97 4.29
N SER A 112 7.34 -2.06 3.71
CA SER A 112 8.00 -3.34 3.43
C SER A 112 8.28 -4.15 4.69
N GLN A 113 8.71 -3.50 5.77
CA GLN A 113 9.05 -4.16 7.03
C GLN A 113 7.80 -4.57 7.81
N LEU A 114 6.80 -3.69 7.91
CA LEU A 114 5.56 -3.99 8.63
C LEU A 114 4.70 -5.05 7.93
N LEU A 115 4.78 -5.15 6.60
CA LEU A 115 4.08 -6.17 5.80
C LEU A 115 4.94 -7.42 5.55
N SER A 116 6.13 -7.50 6.13
CA SER A 116 6.98 -8.70 6.08
C SER A 116 6.48 -9.79 7.04
N SER A 117 7.09 -10.97 6.98
CA SER A 117 6.86 -12.03 7.98
C SER A 117 7.31 -11.64 9.39
N ASN A 118 8.21 -10.65 9.51
CA ASN A 118 8.71 -10.16 10.79
C ASN A 118 7.85 -9.01 11.35
N GLY A 119 6.98 -8.41 10.53
CA GLY A 119 6.13 -7.28 10.90
C GLY A 119 4.91 -7.68 11.72
N ASP A 120 3.82 -6.94 11.52
CA ASP A 120 2.54 -7.21 12.18
C ASP A 120 1.48 -7.65 11.17
N ILE A 121 0.96 -8.86 11.35
CA ILE A 121 -0.12 -9.40 10.52
C ILE A 121 -1.41 -8.56 10.61
N TYR A 122 -1.63 -7.85 11.73
CA TYR A 122 -2.78 -6.96 11.86
C TYR A 122 -2.67 -5.72 10.96
N PHE A 123 -1.45 -5.31 10.58
CA PHE A 123 -1.27 -4.21 9.64
C PHE A 123 -1.81 -4.54 8.25
N LEU A 124 -1.52 -5.74 7.73
CA LEU A 124 -2.08 -6.20 6.46
C LEU A 124 -3.62 -6.21 6.50
N ARG A 125 -4.21 -6.63 7.63
CA ARG A 125 -5.68 -6.58 7.81
C ARG A 125 -6.22 -5.15 7.75
N LYS A 126 -5.54 -4.19 8.38
CA LYS A 126 -5.90 -2.76 8.31
C LYS A 126 -5.87 -2.25 6.86
N ILE A 127 -4.85 -2.62 6.08
CA ILE A 127 -4.75 -2.26 4.65
C ILE A 127 -5.86 -2.90 3.83
N ILE A 128 -6.15 -4.18 4.02
CA ILE A 128 -7.27 -4.88 3.33
C ILE A 128 -8.60 -4.18 3.62
N ASN A 129 -8.86 -3.84 4.88
CA ASN A 129 -10.09 -3.13 5.26
C ASN A 129 -10.18 -1.74 4.63
N LEU A 130 -9.06 -1.00 4.58
CA LEU A 130 -9.01 0.28 3.89
C LEU A 130 -9.25 0.12 2.38
N GLY A 131 -8.65 -0.88 1.75
CA GLY A 131 -8.83 -1.19 0.33
C GLY A 131 -10.27 -1.57 -0.02
N ASN A 132 -10.94 -2.38 0.81
CA ASN A 132 -12.36 -2.70 0.65
C ASN A 132 -13.23 -1.45 0.73
N ARG A 133 -13.00 -0.59 1.73
CA ARG A 133 -13.72 0.68 1.86
C ARG A 133 -13.47 1.60 0.67
N GLU A 134 -12.24 1.64 0.16
CA GLU A 134 -11.91 2.42 -1.02
C GLU A 134 -12.59 1.89 -2.28
N PHE A 135 -12.67 0.56 -2.45
CA PHE A 135 -13.43 -0.05 -3.53
C PHE A 135 -14.88 0.42 -3.51
N ASP A 136 -15.53 0.36 -2.35
CA ASP A 136 -16.92 0.81 -2.20
C ASP A 136 -17.10 2.30 -2.53
N LEU A 137 -16.13 3.14 -2.17
CA LEU A 137 -16.14 4.57 -2.50
C LEU A 137 -15.88 4.84 -3.98
N ARG A 138 -15.11 3.99 -4.68
CA ARG A 138 -14.82 4.12 -6.11
C ARG A 138 -15.87 3.46 -7.00
N PHE A 139 -16.62 2.50 -6.45
CA PHE A 139 -17.58 1.69 -7.19
C PHE A 139 -18.60 2.54 -7.98
N PRO A 140 -19.17 3.63 -7.43
CA PRO A 140 -20.14 4.43 -8.15
C PRO A 140 -19.58 5.06 -9.43
N TYR A 141 -18.30 5.42 -9.43
CA TYR A 141 -17.64 6.13 -10.52
C TYR A 141 -17.08 5.19 -11.59
N LEU A 142 -16.69 3.97 -11.19
CA LEU A 142 -15.99 3.03 -12.08
C LEU A 142 -16.90 1.95 -12.64
N PHE A 143 -17.97 1.57 -11.92
CA PHE A 143 -18.72 0.36 -12.25
C PHE A 143 -20.24 0.54 -12.25
N ASN A 144 -20.81 1.52 -11.53
CA ASN A 144 -22.26 1.71 -11.48
C ASN A 144 -22.71 3.07 -10.95
N ASN A 145 -23.38 3.89 -11.76
CA ASN A 145 -23.85 5.23 -11.34
C ASN A 145 -25.03 5.24 -10.34
N ASN A 146 -25.59 4.09 -9.92
CA ASN A 146 -26.70 4.04 -8.97
C ASN A 146 -26.22 3.84 -7.53
N GLU A 147 -26.75 4.66 -6.61
CA GLU A 147 -26.29 4.79 -5.20
C GLU A 147 -26.65 3.62 -4.25
N GLU A 148 -27.34 2.56 -4.69
CA GLU A 148 -27.61 1.40 -3.83
C GLU A 148 -27.19 0.07 -4.46
N VAL A 149 -25.96 -0.33 -4.17
CA VAL A 149 -25.58 -1.74 -4.24
C VAL A 149 -26.18 -2.44 -3.01
N LYS A 150 -27.19 -3.28 -3.21
CA LYS A 150 -27.61 -4.22 -2.16
C LYS A 150 -26.53 -5.30 -1.99
N ASP A 151 -25.70 -5.07 -0.98
CA ASP A 151 -24.40 -5.66 -0.63
C ASP A 151 -24.42 -7.14 -0.19
N ASN A 152 -24.98 -8.06 -0.98
CA ASN A 152 -24.91 -9.50 -0.66
C ASN A 152 -24.74 -10.43 -1.88
N SER A 153 -24.45 -9.89 -3.07
CA SER A 153 -24.12 -10.75 -4.21
C SER A 153 -22.77 -11.41 -3.99
N LEU A 154 -22.76 -12.75 -3.91
CA LEU A 154 -21.53 -13.54 -3.83
C LEU A 154 -20.55 -13.18 -4.96
N THR A 155 -21.06 -12.89 -6.15
CA THR A 155 -20.26 -12.41 -7.29
C THR A 155 -19.57 -11.10 -6.99
N LEU A 156 -20.28 -10.12 -6.42
CA LEU A 156 -19.69 -8.83 -6.10
C LEU A 156 -18.66 -8.94 -4.97
N ILE A 157 -18.89 -9.82 -4.00
CA ILE A 157 -17.91 -10.15 -2.95
C ILE A 157 -16.62 -10.70 -3.57
N PHE A 158 -16.73 -11.62 -4.53
CA PHE A 158 -15.56 -12.13 -5.25
C PHE A 158 -14.86 -11.06 -6.07
N VAL A 159 -15.60 -10.20 -6.79
CA VAL A 159 -15.02 -9.10 -7.57
C VAL A 159 -14.27 -8.12 -6.66
N ARG A 160 -14.89 -7.68 -5.57
CA ARG A 160 -14.27 -6.82 -4.55
C ARG A 160 -12.99 -7.45 -4.03
N ASN A 161 -13.03 -8.74 -3.68
CA ASN A 161 -11.87 -9.46 -3.15
C ASN A 161 -10.72 -9.53 -4.17
N ILE A 162 -10.99 -9.91 -5.42
CA ILE A 162 -9.98 -9.99 -6.48
C ILE A 162 -9.36 -8.62 -6.74
N TYR A 163 -10.18 -7.58 -6.86
CA TYR A 163 -9.72 -6.21 -7.10
C TYR A 163 -8.79 -5.72 -5.99
N VAL A 164 -9.24 -5.80 -4.74
CA VAL A 164 -8.51 -5.27 -3.58
C VAL A 164 -7.22 -6.07 -3.35
N GLN A 165 -7.29 -7.41 -3.42
CA GLN A 165 -6.11 -8.25 -3.24
C GLN A 165 -5.11 -8.10 -4.39
N GLY A 166 -5.59 -7.93 -5.63
CA GLY A 166 -4.73 -7.66 -6.78
C GLY A 166 -3.87 -6.41 -6.58
N ILE A 167 -4.50 -5.29 -6.21
CA ILE A 167 -3.82 -4.02 -5.93
C ILE A 167 -2.85 -4.14 -4.76
N ILE A 168 -3.30 -4.71 -3.63
CA ILE A 168 -2.46 -4.85 -2.43
C ILE A 168 -1.24 -5.71 -2.74
N ASN A 169 -1.41 -6.85 -3.43
CA ASN A 169 -0.30 -7.73 -3.75
C ASN A 169 0.73 -7.05 -4.67
N ILE A 170 0.28 -6.27 -5.67
CA ILE A 170 1.19 -5.49 -6.52
C ILE A 170 2.01 -4.51 -5.66
N LEU A 171 1.37 -3.75 -4.76
CA LEU A 171 2.06 -2.79 -3.89
C LEU A 171 3.02 -3.47 -2.91
N VAL A 172 2.63 -4.61 -2.32
CA VAL A 172 3.47 -5.38 -1.39
C VAL A 172 4.69 -5.95 -2.11
N LEU A 173 4.50 -6.56 -3.29
CA LEU A 173 5.59 -7.12 -4.09
C LEU A 173 6.54 -6.01 -4.56
N TRP A 174 6.00 -4.89 -5.01
CA TRP A 174 6.79 -3.73 -5.41
C TRP A 174 7.59 -3.15 -4.25
N GLY A 175 6.99 -3.05 -3.06
CA GLY A 175 7.65 -2.62 -1.83
C GLY A 175 8.90 -3.42 -1.49
N ARG A 176 8.90 -4.71 -1.85
CA ARG A 176 10.03 -5.64 -1.63
C ARG A 176 11.04 -5.70 -2.78
N SER A 177 10.69 -5.17 -3.96
CA SER A 177 11.57 -5.18 -5.12
C SER A 177 12.71 -4.15 -4.98
N SER A 178 13.94 -4.56 -5.29
CA SER A 178 15.02 -3.64 -5.66
C SER A 178 14.51 -2.75 -6.80
N ASN A 179 14.86 -1.46 -6.84
CA ASN A 179 14.31 -0.37 -7.69
C ASN A 179 14.28 -0.60 -9.23
N LEU A 180 14.39 -1.84 -9.72
CA LEU A 180 14.23 -2.33 -11.07
C LEU A 180 12.84 -2.06 -11.66
N VAL A 181 11.80 -1.93 -10.83
CA VAL A 181 10.42 -1.63 -11.28
C VAL A 181 10.05 -0.23 -10.83
N GLY A 182 9.88 0.69 -11.78
CA GLY A 182 9.61 2.10 -11.53
C GLY A 182 8.14 2.37 -11.19
N ILE A 183 7.86 3.59 -10.73
CA ILE A 183 6.49 4.05 -10.42
C ILE A 183 5.56 3.91 -11.64
N SER A 184 6.05 4.21 -12.85
CA SER A 184 5.29 4.07 -14.09
C SER A 184 4.89 2.63 -14.39
N ASP A 185 5.79 1.67 -14.16
CA ASP A 185 5.52 0.26 -14.41
C ASP A 185 4.46 -0.28 -13.46
N ILE A 186 4.48 0.17 -12.20
CA ILE A 186 3.47 -0.18 -11.21
C ILE A 186 2.10 0.42 -11.55
N LYS A 187 2.03 1.69 -11.96
CA LYS A 187 0.76 2.30 -12.43
C LYS A 187 0.15 1.49 -13.57
N ARG A 188 0.98 1.15 -14.56
CA ARG A 188 0.59 0.30 -15.69
C ARG A 188 0.07 -1.07 -15.24
N LEU A 189 0.80 -1.76 -14.35
CA LEU A 189 0.36 -3.05 -13.81
C LEU A 189 -0.95 -2.95 -13.01
N MET A 190 -1.14 -1.87 -12.25
CA MET A 190 -2.38 -1.63 -11.52
C MET A 190 -3.57 -1.41 -12.47
N GLY A 191 -3.44 -0.60 -13.52
CA GLY A 191 -4.48 -0.45 -14.56
C GLY A 191 -4.85 -1.77 -15.23
N LEU A 192 -3.82 -2.52 -15.61
CA LEU A 192 -3.97 -3.81 -16.26
C LEU A 192 -4.64 -4.86 -15.34
N SER A 193 -4.28 -4.89 -14.05
CA SER A 193 -4.85 -5.83 -13.08
C SER A 193 -6.35 -5.61 -12.81
N GLN A 194 -6.85 -4.41 -13.09
CA GLN A 194 -8.27 -4.06 -12.92
C GLN A 194 -9.12 -4.43 -14.13
N THR A 195 -8.50 -4.60 -15.30
CA THR A 195 -9.21 -4.57 -16.60
C THR A 195 -8.95 -5.81 -17.45
N LYS A 196 -7.87 -6.55 -17.16
CA LYS A 196 -7.48 -7.75 -17.91
C LYS A 196 -7.45 -8.95 -16.96
N SER A 197 -7.89 -10.11 -17.47
CA SER A 197 -7.74 -11.38 -16.77
C SER A 197 -6.25 -11.78 -16.65
N PRO A 198 -5.87 -12.61 -15.67
CA PRO A 198 -4.50 -13.13 -15.56
C PRO A 198 -3.98 -13.78 -16.85
N VAL A 199 -4.84 -14.46 -17.62
CA VAL A 199 -4.49 -15.08 -18.91
C VAL A 199 -4.12 -14.03 -19.96
N GLU A 200 -4.81 -12.89 -19.98
CA GLU A 200 -4.50 -11.79 -20.90
C GLU A 200 -3.21 -11.07 -20.51
N LEU A 201 -2.96 -10.88 -19.21
CA LEU A 201 -1.71 -10.29 -18.70
C LEU A 201 -0.47 -11.13 -19.08
N MET A 202 -0.59 -12.45 -19.10
CA MET A 202 0.50 -13.34 -19.52
C MET A 202 0.95 -13.12 -20.98
N LYS A 203 0.10 -12.53 -21.83
CA LYS A 203 0.51 -12.16 -23.20
C LYS A 203 1.53 -11.02 -23.19
N LEU A 204 1.41 -10.07 -22.26
CA LEU A 204 2.35 -8.96 -22.10
C LEU A 204 3.70 -9.42 -21.53
N TYR A 205 3.68 -10.32 -20.55
CA TYR A 205 4.90 -10.92 -19.99
C TYR A 205 5.74 -11.65 -21.05
N LYS A 206 5.09 -12.37 -21.98
CA LYS A 206 5.79 -13.06 -23.09
C LYS A 206 6.46 -12.10 -24.08
N ILE A 207 5.91 -10.89 -24.26
CA ILE A 207 6.51 -9.83 -25.09
C ILE A 207 7.77 -9.28 -24.41
N GLU A 208 7.72 -9.03 -23.11
CA GLU A 208 8.87 -8.54 -22.31
C GLU A 208 10.02 -9.56 -22.25
N GLN A 209 9.73 -10.87 -22.37
CA GLN A 209 10.73 -11.94 -22.43
C GLN A 209 11.30 -12.19 -23.84
N GLY A 210 11.11 -11.28 -24.79
CA GLY A 210 11.72 -11.35 -26.13
C GLY A 210 11.26 -12.52 -27.00
N SER A 211 10.06 -13.06 -26.76
CA SER A 211 9.57 -14.26 -27.44
C SER A 211 8.33 -13.98 -28.28
N LEU A 212 8.50 -13.27 -29.38
CA LEU A 212 7.62 -13.33 -30.56
C LEU A 212 8.48 -13.15 -31.83
N LYS A 213 9.07 -14.26 -32.30
CA LYS A 213 9.14 -14.48 -33.75
C LYS A 213 7.76 -14.98 -34.16
N ILE A 214 6.96 -14.11 -34.75
CA ILE A 214 5.97 -14.51 -35.76
C ILE A 214 6.66 -14.36 -37.10
#